data_AF-A0A7S0BC99-F1
#
_entry.id   AF-A0A7S0BC99-F1
#
_cell.length_a   1.000
_cell.length_b   1.000
_cell.length_c   1.000
_cell.angle_alpha   90.00
_cell.angle_beta   90.00
_cell.angle_gamma   90.00
#
_symmetry.space_group_name_H-M   'P 1'
#
loop_
_entity.id
_entity.type
_entity.pdbx_description
1 polymer ?
#
loop_
_entity_poly.entity_id
_entity_poly.type
_entity_poly.pdbx_seq_one_letter_code
_entity_poly.pdbx_strand_id
1 'polypeptide(L)'
;MSVSIVPAESTQKANDAGAARLMMFQIFRHGINIRRHYLEGVYICAIGKNRKQSNTPLTEMICTLREGRREERDAETDLAEPNSKYGPISLTYEGLCATLRPWDPYACVIAAAVHNCLIHFPIWPGSCVFALGCSLQTLGHIADIIGNDGHLIGVMSEGMGPEQPPPPTSEERRKFFKRHPGASIITEDVQCASFQRYERMLSLPEASRYAFLMALHPRLGANSPARKLAVDPPKLVRRIFDFLECHDAADVRCLIVCHWPAGTHVDVVREIVLSHIDILQAWRALKKPEAESAAKKDDKDDADSPADDDESNKDDEKDEAEENSPAEGGSKKRSKNKQISALQWVLLDTPTYNIITKTSTAQMDKKLVEVVGAMKRLTSGLRTGLLAKEQLLLTPYFQEHALLVFKYSAHRDKRTKKVSKRKFPLPPGLEDTLQEVTRASGESCSEAARVEARSESQSKSQSKGGTAPSSTNIPVPAFRRPDAGPAGAPA
;
A
#
# COMPACT_ATOMS: atom_id res chain seq x y z
N MET A 1 2.16 33.04 16.96
CA MET A 1 2.20 31.57 17.06
C MET A 1 1.78 31.18 18.45
N SER A 2 0.67 30.44 18.60
CA SER A 2 0.27 29.90 19.91
C SER A 2 0.61 28.42 19.93
N VAL A 3 1.25 27.97 21.01
CA VAL A 3 1.71 26.59 21.17
C VAL A 3 0.98 26.02 22.38
N SER A 4 0.37 24.85 22.21
CA SER A 4 -0.27 24.10 23.29
C SER A 4 0.29 22.69 23.30
N ILE A 5 0.77 22.24 24.46
CA ILE A 5 1.30 20.88 24.66
C ILE A 5 0.24 20.09 25.43
N VAL A 6 -0.08 18.87 25.01
CA VAL A 6 -0.92 17.98 25.83
C VAL A 6 -0.01 17.16 26.75
N PRO A 7 -0.17 17.21 28.08
CA PRO A 7 0.63 16.40 29.00
C PRO A 7 0.29 14.91 28.83
N ALA A 8 1.27 14.02 28.98
CA ALA A 8 1.02 12.59 29.03
C ALA A 8 0.38 12.24 30.38
N GLU A 9 -0.87 11.78 30.38
CA GLU A 9 -1.55 11.37 31.62
C GLU A 9 -1.08 9.96 32.03
N SER A 10 -0.38 9.86 33.16
CA SER A 10 -0.24 8.59 33.88
C SER A 10 -1.54 8.32 34.63
N THR A 11 -2.04 7.09 34.56
CA THR A 11 -3.27 6.61 35.24
C THR A 11 -3.19 6.73 36.77
N GLN A 12 -3.40 7.93 37.32
CA GLN A 12 -3.67 8.18 38.74
C GLN A 12 -4.63 9.37 38.89
N LYS A 13 -5.66 9.19 39.72
CA LYS A 13 -6.90 10.00 39.81
C LYS A 13 -6.71 11.49 40.14
N ALA A 14 -7.42 12.34 39.39
CA ALA A 14 -8.18 13.57 39.74
C ALA A 14 -7.55 14.71 40.58
N ASN A 15 -6.36 14.58 41.18
CA ASN A 15 -5.70 15.69 41.91
C ASN A 15 -4.56 16.36 41.11
N ASP A 16 -4.25 15.90 39.89
CA ASP A 16 -3.06 16.31 39.12
C ASP A 16 -3.27 17.37 38.04
N ALA A 17 -4.50 17.85 37.81
CA ALA A 17 -4.77 18.88 36.80
C ALA A 17 -4.00 20.20 37.06
N GLY A 18 -3.73 20.52 38.34
CA GLY A 18 -2.89 21.66 38.75
C GLY A 18 -1.40 21.44 38.48
N ALA A 19 -0.90 20.21 38.68
CA ALA A 19 0.49 19.85 38.44
C ALA A 19 0.83 19.79 36.94
N ALA A 20 -0.08 19.26 36.12
CA ALA A 20 0.06 19.21 34.66
C ALA A 20 0.12 20.61 34.03
N ARG A 21 -0.68 21.56 34.53
CA ARG A 21 -0.61 22.98 34.14
C ARG A 21 0.73 23.62 34.51
N LEU A 22 1.26 23.34 35.71
CA LEU A 22 2.55 23.86 36.17
C LEU A 22 3.74 23.33 35.34
N MET A 23 3.73 22.05 34.97
CA MET A 23 4.73 21.45 34.07
C MET A 23 4.72 22.10 32.68
N MET A 24 3.53 22.38 32.12
CA MET A 24 3.39 23.02 30.82
C MET A 24 3.99 24.44 30.79
N PHE A 25 3.76 25.23 31.85
CA PHE A 25 4.36 26.57 31.97
C PHE A 25 5.88 26.54 32.17
N GLN A 26 6.44 25.47 32.74
CA GLN A 26 7.90 25.29 32.83
C GLN A 26 8.54 25.00 31.48
N ILE A 27 7.87 24.24 30.59
CA ILE A 27 8.39 23.91 29.25
C ILE A 27 8.56 25.18 28.39
N PHE A 28 7.58 26.10 28.43
CA PHE A 28 7.69 27.38 27.70
C PHE A 28 8.80 28.29 28.24
N ARG A 29 9.13 28.19 29.52
CA ARG A 29 10.26 28.91 30.10
C ARG A 29 11.61 28.42 29.57
N HIS A 30 11.67 27.26 28.92
CA HIS A 30 12.94 26.62 28.54
C HIS A 30 13.18 26.50 27.03
N GLY A 31 12.27 27.02 26.20
CA GLY A 31 12.41 27.03 24.76
C GLY A 31 12.19 25.67 24.11
N ILE A 32 11.42 25.67 23.02
CA ILE A 32 11.21 24.51 22.16
C ILE A 32 11.97 24.80 20.87
N ASN A 33 12.91 23.95 20.50
CA ASN A 33 13.62 24.04 19.22
C ASN A 33 13.13 22.91 18.32
N ILE A 34 12.49 23.27 17.21
CA ILE A 34 12.03 22.32 16.20
C ILE A 34 12.91 22.51 14.98
N ARG A 35 13.57 21.43 14.56
CA ARG A 35 14.37 21.38 13.33
C ARG A 35 13.86 20.26 12.43
N ARG A 36 14.06 20.40 11.13
CA ARG A 36 13.82 19.31 10.18
C ARG A 36 14.86 18.21 10.38
N HIS A 37 14.42 16.97 10.28
CA HIS A 37 15.33 15.84 10.12
C HIS A 37 15.87 15.83 8.68
N TYR A 38 16.91 15.05 8.40
CA TYR A 38 17.38 14.84 7.01
C TYR A 38 16.37 14.02 6.18
N LEU A 39 15.42 13.37 6.84
CA LEU A 39 14.31 12.65 6.22
C LEU A 39 13.11 13.58 6.09
N GLU A 40 12.55 13.65 4.89
CA GLU A 40 11.39 14.49 4.63
C GLU A 40 10.17 14.05 5.44
N GLY A 41 9.39 15.01 5.94
CA GLY A 41 8.23 14.76 6.81
C GLY A 41 8.58 14.37 8.26
N VAL A 42 9.85 14.25 8.61
CA VAL A 42 10.32 13.95 9.97
C VAL A 42 10.99 15.18 10.60
N TYR A 43 10.76 15.38 11.90
CA TYR A 43 11.22 16.54 12.65
C TYR A 43 11.91 16.09 13.94
N ILE A 44 12.88 16.88 14.40
CA ILE A 44 13.50 16.74 15.71
C ILE A 44 13.01 17.89 16.58
N CYS A 45 12.37 17.53 17.70
CA CYS A 45 11.96 18.46 18.74
C CYS A 45 12.92 18.35 19.92
N ALA A 46 13.66 19.42 20.21
CA ALA A 46 14.51 19.52 21.39
C ALA A 46 13.83 20.41 22.42
N ILE A 47 13.57 19.85 23.60
CA ILE A 47 12.96 20.58 24.73
C ILE A 47 14.06 20.93 25.73
N GLY A 48 14.33 22.23 25.86
CA GLY A 48 15.39 22.73 26.74
C GLY A 48 15.05 22.61 28.23
N LYS A 49 16.09 22.67 29.06
CA LYS A 49 16.02 23.16 30.45
C LYS A 49 16.74 24.52 30.49
N ASN A 50 16.31 25.42 31.37
CA ASN A 50 16.76 26.82 31.47
C ASN A 50 18.24 27.05 31.12
N ARG A 51 18.50 28.06 30.27
CA ARG A 51 19.82 28.48 29.74
C ARG A 51 20.90 28.80 30.79
N LYS A 52 20.57 28.75 32.08
CA LYS A 52 21.42 29.22 33.18
C LYS A 52 22.03 28.12 34.06
N GLN A 53 21.66 26.83 33.98
CA GLN A 53 22.05 25.95 35.10
C GLN A 53 22.27 24.44 34.93
N SER A 54 22.33 23.83 33.74
CA SER A 54 22.75 22.41 33.74
C SER A 54 23.42 21.91 32.45
N ASN A 55 24.51 21.17 32.64
CA ASN A 55 25.25 20.42 31.62
C ASN A 55 24.50 19.14 31.16
N THR A 56 23.18 19.09 31.37
CA THR A 56 22.37 17.91 31.04
C THR A 56 22.03 17.95 29.56
N PRO A 57 22.18 16.83 28.82
CA PRO A 57 21.85 16.79 27.39
C PRO A 57 20.39 17.19 27.16
N LEU A 58 20.17 17.98 26.10
CA LEU A 58 18.83 18.30 25.62
C LEU A 58 18.09 16.99 25.31
N THR A 59 16.84 16.86 25.76
CA THR A 59 16.01 15.73 25.36
C THR A 59 15.53 16.00 23.94
N GLU A 60 16.16 15.34 22.97
CA GLU A 60 15.73 15.32 21.58
C GLU A 60 14.71 14.21 21.37
N MET A 61 13.66 14.52 20.61
CA MET A 61 12.62 13.56 20.24
C MET A 61 12.36 13.65 18.75
N ILE A 62 12.15 12.50 18.13
CA ILE A 62 11.69 12.44 16.74
C ILE A 62 10.18 12.61 16.73
N CYS A 63 9.70 13.41 15.79
CA CYS A 63 8.28 13.76 15.65
C CYS A 63 7.85 13.68 14.18
N THR A 64 6.59 13.33 13.96
CA THR A 64 5.91 13.56 12.68
C THR A 64 5.02 14.80 12.78
N LEU A 65 4.74 15.45 11.66
CA LEU A 65 3.90 16.65 11.62
C LEU A 65 2.57 16.32 10.96
N ARG A 66 1.48 16.43 11.72
CA ARG A 66 0.12 16.40 11.18
C ARG A 66 -0.32 17.81 10.82
N GLU A 67 -0.74 18.02 9.59
CA GLU A 67 -1.43 19.24 9.17
C GLU A 67 -2.94 19.05 9.23
N GLY A 68 -3.69 19.99 9.79
CA GLY A 68 -5.14 19.90 9.79
C GLY A 68 -5.85 20.86 10.72
N ARG A 69 -7.14 21.10 10.45
CA ARG A 69 -7.97 21.97 11.28
C ARG A 69 -8.24 21.29 12.63
N ARG A 70 -7.94 21.98 13.73
CA ARG A 70 -8.26 21.48 15.08
C ARG A 70 -9.77 21.44 15.26
N GLU A 71 -10.34 20.25 15.38
CA GLU A 71 -11.70 20.08 15.91
C GLU A 71 -11.63 19.89 17.43
N GLU A 72 -12.53 20.51 18.19
CA GLU A 72 -12.53 20.48 19.67
C GLU A 72 -12.54 19.06 20.25
N ARG A 73 -13.15 18.10 19.54
CA ARG A 73 -13.20 16.68 19.93
C ARG A 73 -11.91 15.90 19.67
N ASP A 74 -11.01 16.41 18.84
CA ASP A 74 -9.73 15.74 18.55
C ASP A 74 -8.73 15.93 19.72
N ALA A 75 -8.89 16.99 20.52
CA ALA A 75 -8.01 17.31 21.65
C ALA A 75 -8.02 16.26 22.78
N GLU A 76 -9.12 15.52 22.92
CA GLU A 76 -9.30 14.46 23.93
C GLU A 76 -8.75 13.10 23.45
N THR A 77 -8.47 12.97 22.15
CA THR A 77 -8.04 11.71 21.52
C THR A 77 -6.54 11.67 21.20
N ASP A 78 -5.86 12.80 21.35
CA ASP A 78 -4.40 12.92 21.30
C ASP A 78 -3.79 12.52 22.64
N LEU A 79 -4.30 11.43 23.23
CA LEU A 79 -3.71 10.82 24.41
C LEU A 79 -2.27 10.46 24.05
N ALA A 80 -1.36 10.92 24.90
CA ALA A 80 0.05 10.57 24.79
C ALA A 80 0.18 9.05 24.70
N GLU A 81 1.18 8.60 23.96
CA GLU A 81 1.49 7.18 23.94
C GLU A 81 1.76 6.76 25.39
N PRO A 82 1.31 5.58 25.83
CA PRO A 82 1.33 5.20 27.25
C PRO A 82 2.73 5.29 27.91
N ASN A 83 3.79 5.31 27.10
CA ASN A 83 5.18 5.48 27.54
C ASN A 83 5.84 6.79 27.06
N SER A 84 5.16 7.64 26.28
CA SER A 84 5.77 8.87 25.81
C SER A 84 5.84 9.89 26.94
N LYS A 85 7.06 10.29 27.29
CA LYS A 85 7.33 11.33 28.29
C LYS A 85 6.66 12.67 27.94
N TYR A 86 6.38 12.89 26.66
CA TYR A 86 5.76 14.10 26.12
C TYR A 86 4.61 13.71 25.21
N GLY A 87 3.48 14.42 25.32
CA GLY A 87 2.36 14.26 24.40
C GLY A 87 2.51 15.14 23.15
N PRO A 88 1.52 15.09 22.25
CA PRO A 88 1.52 15.89 21.02
C PRO A 88 1.59 17.40 21.30
N ILE A 89 2.37 18.10 20.47
CA ILE A 89 2.57 19.55 20.54
C ILE A 89 1.80 20.19 19.38
N SER A 90 0.72 20.89 19.69
CA SER A 90 -0.05 21.61 18.68
C SER A 90 0.44 23.05 18.53
N LEU A 91 0.67 23.44 17.29
CA LEU A 91 1.12 24.74 16.84
C LEU A 91 -0.01 25.39 16.05
N THR A 92 -0.36 26.62 16.39
CA THR A 92 -1.35 27.40 15.63
C THR A 92 -0.75 28.73 15.19
N TYR A 93 -0.90 29.02 13.92
CA TYR A 93 -0.39 30.23 13.28
C TYR A 93 -1.36 30.68 12.19
N GLU A 94 -1.90 31.90 12.29
CA GLU A 94 -2.79 32.49 11.27
C GLU A 94 -3.97 31.60 10.84
N GLY A 95 -4.54 30.84 11.78
CA GLY A 95 -5.65 29.91 11.50
C GLY A 95 -5.23 28.55 10.93
N LEU A 96 -3.95 28.38 10.58
CA LEU A 96 -3.35 27.07 10.33
C LEU A 96 -3.06 26.39 11.66
N CYS A 97 -3.32 25.09 11.72
CA CYS A 97 -3.00 24.25 12.86
C CYS A 97 -2.18 23.06 12.38
N ALA A 98 -1.09 22.80 13.10
CA ALA A 98 -0.25 21.64 12.87
C ALA A 98 0.08 21.00 14.22
N THR A 99 0.11 19.68 14.27
CA THR A 99 0.37 18.93 15.50
C THR A 99 1.62 18.09 15.29
N LEU A 100 2.68 18.42 16.04
CA LEU A 100 3.86 17.57 16.15
C LEU A 100 3.55 16.41 17.08
N ARG A 101 3.67 15.20 16.57
CA ARG A 101 3.43 13.97 17.32
C ARG A 101 4.76 13.28 17.59
N PRO A 102 5.19 13.17 18.86
CA PRO A 102 6.35 12.36 19.21
C PRO A 102 6.19 10.94 18.68
N TRP A 103 7.27 10.38 18.14
CA TRP A 103 7.28 9.04 17.57
C TRP A 103 8.22 8.17 18.39
N ASP A 104 7.67 7.32 19.26
CA ASP A 104 8.46 6.54 20.22
C ASP A 104 9.25 5.41 19.53
N PRO A 105 10.60 5.44 19.58
CA PRO A 105 11.42 4.38 19.04
C PRO A 105 11.29 3.06 19.80
N TYR A 106 10.80 3.04 21.05
CA TYR A 106 10.57 1.79 21.78
C TYR A 106 9.24 1.11 21.43
N ALA A 107 8.30 1.85 20.83
CA ALA A 107 7.00 1.34 20.42
C ALA A 107 6.90 1.07 18.91
N CYS A 108 7.77 1.67 18.09
CA CYS A 108 7.72 1.57 16.65
C CYS A 108 9.08 1.23 16.03
N VAL A 109 9.15 0.10 15.32
CA VAL A 109 10.35 -0.37 14.59
C VAL A 109 10.88 0.67 13.60
N ILE A 110 9.99 1.40 12.92
CA ILE A 110 10.40 2.42 11.95
C ILE A 110 10.98 3.64 12.69
N ALA A 111 10.39 4.05 13.81
CA ALA A 111 10.95 5.13 14.64
C ALA A 111 12.33 4.75 15.18
N ALA A 112 12.51 3.51 15.65
CA ALA A 112 13.82 3.00 16.06
C ALA A 112 14.85 3.06 14.92
N ALA A 113 14.46 2.68 13.71
CA ALA A 113 15.34 2.74 12.55
C ALA A 113 15.74 4.18 12.21
N VAL A 114 14.79 5.11 12.25
CA VAL A 114 15.08 6.55 12.04
C VAL A 114 16.02 7.07 13.13
N HIS A 115 15.80 6.72 14.39
CA HIS A 115 16.72 7.03 15.49
C HIS A 115 18.12 6.45 15.27
N ASN A 116 18.21 5.25 14.70
CA ASN A 116 19.46 4.59 14.33
C ASN A 116 20.03 5.06 12.97
N CYS A 117 19.63 6.24 12.50
CA CYS A 117 20.15 6.91 11.30
C CYS A 117 19.95 6.13 9.99
N LEU A 118 18.78 5.52 9.81
CA LEU A 118 18.38 4.86 8.56
C LEU A 118 18.65 5.75 7.33
N ILE A 119 19.49 5.27 6.41
CA ILE A 119 19.94 6.03 5.25
C ILE A 119 18.89 5.99 4.13
N HIS A 120 18.38 4.81 3.81
CA HIS A 120 17.41 4.60 2.74
C HIS A 120 15.98 4.58 3.28
N PHE A 121 15.34 5.74 3.31
CA PHE A 121 13.97 5.91 3.78
C PHE A 121 13.01 6.28 2.63
N PRO A 122 12.29 5.30 2.06
CA PRO A 122 11.43 5.48 0.88
C PRO A 122 10.00 5.91 1.27
N ILE A 123 9.85 6.73 2.29
CA ILE A 123 8.58 7.32 2.72
C ILE A 123 8.77 8.83 2.75
N TRP A 124 8.00 9.53 1.93
CA TRP A 124 8.10 11.00 1.78
C TRP A 124 6.73 11.60 1.47
N PRO A 125 6.56 12.93 1.60
CA PRO A 125 5.30 13.61 1.30
C PRO A 125 4.78 13.31 -0.12
N GLY A 126 3.49 13.01 -0.26
CA GLY A 126 2.85 12.64 -1.53
C GLY A 126 3.13 11.22 -1.99
N SER A 127 3.88 10.41 -1.24
CA SER A 127 4.15 9.01 -1.62
C SER A 127 2.94 8.09 -1.35
N CYS A 128 2.87 6.99 -2.10
CA CYS A 128 1.92 5.91 -1.83
C CYS A 128 2.65 4.72 -1.17
N VAL A 129 2.16 4.31 0.00
CA VAL A 129 2.77 3.30 0.87
C VAL A 129 1.78 2.18 1.12
N PHE A 130 2.26 0.93 1.01
CA PHE A 130 1.52 -0.27 1.36
C PHE A 130 2.17 -0.89 2.59
N ALA A 131 1.45 -1.05 3.69
CA ALA A 131 1.98 -1.47 4.97
C ALA A 131 1.26 -2.72 5.50
N LEU A 132 2.02 -3.76 5.80
CA LEU A 132 1.54 -5.05 6.30
C LEU A 132 1.87 -5.17 7.79
N GLY A 133 0.87 -5.55 8.58
CA GLY A 133 1.07 -5.89 9.99
C GLY A 133 1.51 -4.72 10.85
N CYS A 134 1.22 -3.47 10.47
CA CYS A 134 1.54 -2.29 11.27
C CYS A 134 0.39 -1.91 12.20
N SER A 135 0.70 -1.42 13.41
CA SER A 135 -0.31 -0.85 14.32
C SER A 135 -0.95 0.43 13.77
N LEU A 136 -2.18 0.77 14.19
CA LEU A 136 -2.83 2.04 13.81
C LEU A 136 -1.95 3.26 14.12
N GLN A 137 -1.21 3.19 15.22
CA GLN A 137 -0.29 4.24 15.65
C GLN A 137 0.85 4.43 14.66
N THR A 138 1.53 3.33 14.28
CA THR A 138 2.58 3.35 13.25
C THR A 138 2.04 3.85 11.92
N LEU A 139 0.88 3.37 11.50
CA LEU A 139 0.19 3.84 10.30
C LEU A 139 -0.12 5.34 10.37
N GLY A 140 -0.47 5.86 11.55
CA GLY A 140 -0.74 7.28 11.76
C GLY A 140 0.50 8.15 11.58
N HIS A 141 1.67 7.71 12.03
CA HIS A 141 2.94 8.42 11.79
C HIS A 141 3.36 8.35 10.33
N ILE A 142 3.17 7.21 9.66
CA ILE A 142 3.39 7.10 8.22
C ILE A 142 2.44 8.05 7.48
N ALA A 143 1.16 8.10 7.86
CA ALA A 143 0.16 9.00 7.28
C ALA A 143 0.52 10.48 7.48
N ASP A 144 1.09 10.85 8.63
CA ASP A 144 1.60 12.20 8.87
C ASP A 144 2.77 12.55 7.92
N ILE A 145 3.69 11.60 7.67
CA ILE A 145 4.85 11.82 6.77
C ILE A 145 4.42 11.96 5.31
N ILE A 146 3.50 11.10 4.84
CA ILE A 146 3.02 11.16 3.45
C ILE A 146 2.10 12.36 3.20
N GLY A 147 1.44 12.88 4.24
CA GLY A 147 0.55 14.04 4.13
C GLY A 147 -0.75 13.77 3.34
N ASN A 148 -1.47 14.84 3.03
CA ASN A 148 -2.80 14.76 2.39
C ASN A 148 -2.76 14.38 0.90
N ASP A 149 -1.62 14.59 0.23
CA ASP A 149 -1.42 14.21 -1.17
C ASP A 149 -0.96 12.75 -1.32
N GLY A 150 -0.52 12.14 -0.21
CA GLY A 150 -0.08 10.75 -0.15
C GLY A 150 -1.23 9.79 0.13
N HIS A 151 -0.98 8.51 -0.14
CA HIS A 151 -1.96 7.45 0.08
C HIS A 151 -1.35 6.32 0.89
N LEU A 152 -2.04 5.88 1.95
CA LEU A 152 -1.60 4.78 2.81
C LEU A 152 -2.58 3.62 2.70
N ILE A 153 -2.08 2.45 2.34
CA ILE A 153 -2.86 1.21 2.37
C ILE A 153 -2.29 0.33 3.47
N GLY A 154 -3.05 0.14 4.56
CA GLY A 154 -2.69 -0.72 5.68
C GLY A 154 -3.44 -2.05 5.64
N VAL A 155 -2.73 -3.16 5.82
CA VAL A 155 -3.32 -4.49 5.99
C VAL A 155 -3.03 -4.99 7.40
N MET A 156 -4.09 -5.20 8.18
CA MET A 156 -4.01 -5.76 9.52
C MET A 156 -4.43 -7.22 9.49
N SER A 157 -3.66 -8.10 10.12
CA SER A 157 -4.03 -9.51 10.25
C SER A 157 -4.97 -9.69 11.44
N GLU A 158 -6.03 -10.47 11.25
CA GLU A 158 -7.06 -10.73 12.26
C GLU A 158 -6.66 -11.85 13.24
N GLY A 159 -5.48 -12.49 13.07
CA GLY A 159 -5.16 -13.74 13.77
C GLY A 159 -3.69 -14.03 14.01
N MET A 160 -2.79 -13.05 14.01
CA MET A 160 -1.37 -13.31 14.26
C MET A 160 -1.07 -13.46 15.77
N GLY A 161 -1.36 -14.64 16.31
CA GLY A 161 -0.82 -15.12 17.59
C GLY A 161 -1.21 -14.32 18.86
N PRO A 162 -0.86 -14.86 20.05
CA PRO A 162 -1.16 -14.23 21.34
C PRO A 162 -0.34 -12.96 21.64
N GLU A 163 0.72 -12.69 20.86
CA GLU A 163 1.64 -11.56 21.08
C GLU A 163 1.24 -10.29 20.33
N GLN A 164 0.30 -10.35 19.36
CA GLN A 164 -0.14 -9.15 18.67
C GLN A 164 -1.25 -8.41 19.42
N PRO A 165 -1.26 -7.06 19.35
CA PRO A 165 -2.35 -6.28 19.91
C PRO A 165 -3.68 -6.67 19.23
N PRO A 166 -4.80 -6.62 19.98
CA PRO A 166 -6.11 -6.92 19.42
C PRO A 166 -6.42 -6.02 18.23
N PRO A 167 -7.22 -6.50 17.26
CA PRO A 167 -7.61 -5.69 16.12
C PRO A 167 -8.31 -4.42 16.62
N PRO A 168 -8.08 -3.27 15.96
CA PRO A 168 -8.63 -2.01 16.41
C PRO A 168 -10.16 -2.03 16.34
N THR A 169 -10.77 -1.43 17.36
CA THR A 169 -12.21 -1.25 17.44
C THR A 169 -12.72 -0.39 16.27
N SER A 170 -14.01 -0.51 15.96
CA SER A 170 -14.65 0.31 14.92
C SER A 170 -14.57 1.81 15.23
N GLU A 171 -14.54 2.19 16.51
CA GLU A 171 -14.38 3.59 16.92
C GLU A 171 -12.98 4.13 16.66
N GLU A 172 -11.94 3.35 16.97
CA GLU A 172 -10.55 3.70 16.68
C GLU A 172 -10.32 3.85 15.18
N ARG A 173 -10.84 2.92 14.37
CA ARG A 173 -10.77 3.03 12.91
C ARG A 173 -11.49 4.27 12.39
N ARG A 174 -12.69 4.57 12.89
CA ARG A 174 -13.43 5.79 12.51
C ARG A 174 -12.65 7.06 12.87
N LYS A 175 -12.05 7.11 14.05
CA LYS A 175 -11.19 8.22 14.50
C LYS A 175 -9.95 8.35 13.59
N PHE A 176 -9.34 7.22 13.24
CA PHE A 176 -8.20 7.17 12.34
C PHE A 176 -8.53 7.71 10.95
N PHE A 177 -9.60 7.23 10.30
CA PHE A 177 -9.98 7.70 8.96
C PHE A 177 -10.44 9.16 8.93
N LYS A 178 -11.06 9.64 10.01
CA LYS A 178 -11.38 11.06 10.16
C LYS A 178 -10.10 11.91 10.16
N ARG A 179 -9.04 11.39 10.79
CA ARG A 179 -7.75 12.07 10.92
C ARG A 179 -6.91 11.97 9.64
N HIS A 180 -6.96 10.83 8.96
CA HIS A 180 -6.16 10.49 7.79
C HIS A 180 -7.07 10.06 6.64
N PRO A 181 -7.67 11.01 5.90
CA PRO A 181 -8.62 10.69 4.84
C PRO A 181 -7.98 9.97 3.63
N GLY A 182 -6.66 10.13 3.42
CA GLY A 182 -5.90 9.42 2.38
C GLY A 182 -5.44 8.01 2.79
N ALA A 183 -5.95 7.48 3.90
CA ALA A 183 -5.59 6.14 4.37
C ALA A 183 -6.74 5.15 4.21
N SER A 184 -6.41 3.95 3.73
CA SER A 184 -7.29 2.79 3.58
C SER A 184 -6.75 1.66 4.45
N ILE A 185 -7.56 1.15 5.37
CA ILE A 185 -7.17 0.03 6.24
C ILE A 185 -8.12 -1.14 5.98
N ILE A 186 -7.54 -2.27 5.62
CA ILE A 186 -8.25 -3.53 5.44
C ILE A 186 -7.79 -4.54 6.49
N THR A 187 -8.71 -5.39 6.92
CA THR A 187 -8.39 -6.52 7.78
C THR A 187 -8.38 -7.78 6.95
N GLU A 188 -7.23 -8.44 6.85
CA GLU A 188 -7.05 -9.60 6.01
C GLU A 188 -5.87 -10.47 6.47
N ASP A 189 -5.96 -11.78 6.24
CA ASP A 189 -4.80 -12.65 6.44
C ASP A 189 -3.75 -12.39 5.35
N VAL A 190 -2.61 -11.86 5.79
CA VAL A 190 -1.46 -11.54 4.95
C VAL A 190 -0.90 -12.80 4.27
N GLN A 191 -1.05 -13.99 4.86
CA GLN A 191 -0.56 -15.23 4.25
C GLN A 191 -1.46 -15.72 3.11
N CYS A 192 -2.77 -15.47 3.22
CA CYS A 192 -3.77 -15.84 2.21
C CYS A 192 -4.12 -14.69 1.24
N ALA A 193 -3.27 -13.65 1.17
CA ALA A 193 -3.48 -12.51 0.30
C ALA A 193 -3.45 -12.93 -1.17
N SER A 194 -4.43 -12.45 -1.93
CA SER A 194 -4.49 -12.62 -3.38
C SER A 194 -4.92 -11.32 -4.05
N PHE A 195 -4.55 -11.18 -5.32
CA PHE A 195 -4.91 -10.01 -6.11
C PHE A 195 -6.43 -9.77 -6.11
N GLN A 196 -7.23 -10.80 -6.41
CA GLN A 196 -8.70 -10.67 -6.49
C GLN A 196 -9.32 -10.32 -5.12
N ARG A 197 -8.70 -10.75 -4.02
CA ARG A 197 -9.18 -10.47 -2.67
C ARG A 197 -8.91 -9.01 -2.30
N TYR A 198 -7.70 -8.52 -2.57
CA TYR A 198 -7.37 -7.11 -2.38
C TYR A 198 -8.15 -6.20 -3.32
N GLU A 199 -8.33 -6.61 -4.58
CA GLU A 199 -9.15 -5.88 -5.54
C GLU A 199 -10.57 -5.71 -5.01
N ARG A 200 -11.20 -6.76 -4.47
CA ARG A 200 -12.56 -6.68 -3.88
C ARG A 200 -12.64 -5.80 -2.63
N MET A 201 -11.56 -5.70 -1.86
CA MET A 201 -11.53 -4.96 -0.60
C MET A 201 -11.18 -3.47 -0.80
N LEU A 202 -10.35 -3.17 -1.79
CA LEU A 202 -9.83 -1.82 -2.04
C LEU A 202 -10.51 -1.14 -3.22
N SER A 203 -11.17 -1.89 -4.10
CA SER A 203 -11.88 -1.36 -5.27
C SER A 203 -13.18 -2.11 -5.52
N LEU A 204 -14.03 -1.61 -6.42
CA LEU A 204 -15.12 -2.41 -6.93
C LEU A 204 -14.66 -3.32 -8.08
N PRO A 205 -15.06 -4.61 -8.09
CA PRO A 205 -14.82 -5.49 -9.23
C PRO A 205 -15.31 -4.86 -10.53
N GLU A 206 -14.67 -5.19 -11.65
CA GLU A 206 -15.02 -4.64 -12.97
C GLU A 206 -16.51 -4.82 -13.30
N ALA A 207 -17.08 -5.99 -12.98
CA ALA A 207 -18.51 -6.25 -13.15
C ALA A 207 -19.41 -5.31 -12.32
N SER A 208 -18.99 -4.96 -11.10
CA SER A 208 -19.72 -4.01 -10.24
C SER A 208 -19.59 -2.58 -10.76
N ARG A 209 -18.43 -2.21 -11.31
CA ARG A 209 -18.24 -0.93 -12.01
C ARG A 209 -19.15 -0.84 -13.23
N TYR A 210 -19.19 -1.87 -14.08
CA TYR A 210 -20.13 -1.93 -15.21
C TYR A 210 -21.58 -1.89 -14.75
N ALA A 211 -21.95 -2.64 -13.70
CA ALA A 211 -23.31 -2.60 -13.17
C ALA A 211 -23.69 -1.18 -12.68
N PHE A 212 -22.76 -0.48 -12.05
CA PHE A 212 -22.96 0.91 -11.62
C PHE A 212 -23.10 1.87 -12.81
N LEU A 213 -22.25 1.74 -13.83
CA LEU A 213 -22.35 2.50 -15.08
C LEU A 213 -23.65 2.19 -15.83
N MET A 214 -24.08 0.93 -15.85
CA MET A 214 -25.36 0.52 -16.42
C MET A 214 -26.54 1.09 -15.63
N ALA A 215 -26.43 1.24 -14.31
CA ALA A 215 -27.45 1.90 -13.49
C ALA A 215 -27.64 3.39 -13.85
N LEU A 216 -26.64 4.01 -14.50
CA LEU A 216 -26.71 5.39 -15.02
C LEU A 216 -27.26 5.47 -16.46
N HIS A 217 -27.46 4.32 -17.12
CA HIS A 217 -27.89 4.27 -18.52
C HIS A 217 -29.25 4.96 -18.74
N PRO A 218 -29.42 5.78 -19.80
CA PRO A 218 -30.63 6.56 -20.04
C PRO A 218 -31.93 5.76 -20.09
N ARG A 219 -31.85 4.49 -20.53
CA ARG A 219 -33.02 3.59 -20.61
C ARG A 219 -33.63 3.21 -19.25
N LEU A 220 -32.89 3.34 -18.15
CA LEU A 220 -33.42 3.07 -16.81
C LEU A 220 -34.26 4.23 -16.24
N GLY A 221 -34.39 5.34 -17.00
CA GLY A 221 -35.21 6.48 -16.67
C GLY A 221 -34.63 7.38 -15.57
N ALA A 222 -35.23 8.55 -15.37
CA ALA A 222 -34.78 9.52 -14.36
C ALA A 222 -34.88 9.01 -12.91
N ASN A 223 -35.66 7.95 -12.69
CA ASN A 223 -35.91 7.36 -11.38
C ASN A 223 -34.92 6.25 -10.98
N SER A 224 -33.89 5.98 -11.79
CA SER A 224 -32.91 4.96 -11.44
C SER A 224 -32.19 5.32 -10.13
N PRO A 225 -31.85 4.34 -9.27
CA PRO A 225 -31.16 4.60 -8.01
C PRO A 225 -29.85 5.39 -8.20
N ALA A 226 -29.10 5.11 -9.26
CA ALA A 226 -27.84 5.81 -9.55
C ALA A 226 -28.05 7.27 -9.98
N ARG A 227 -29.16 7.59 -10.69
CA ARG A 227 -29.50 8.98 -11.02
C ARG A 227 -30.04 9.75 -9.82
N LYS A 228 -30.73 9.09 -8.89
CA LYS A 228 -31.09 9.70 -7.60
C LYS A 228 -29.85 10.07 -6.79
N LEU A 229 -28.83 9.21 -6.79
CA LEU A 229 -27.51 9.51 -6.20
C LEU A 229 -26.78 10.65 -6.92
N ALA A 230 -27.01 10.90 -8.21
CA ALA A 230 -26.40 12.02 -8.93
C ALA A 230 -26.97 13.39 -8.51
N VAL A 231 -28.12 13.43 -7.84
CA VAL A 231 -28.71 14.65 -7.25
C VAL A 231 -28.10 14.95 -5.87
N ASP A 232 -27.43 13.98 -5.26
CA ASP A 232 -26.72 14.17 -3.99
C ASP A 232 -25.48 15.08 -4.16
N PRO A 233 -24.94 15.62 -3.05
CA PRO A 233 -23.84 16.56 -3.12
C PRO A 233 -22.67 16.00 -3.94
N PRO A 234 -22.06 16.77 -4.86
CA PRO A 234 -20.99 16.29 -5.73
C PRO A 234 -19.79 15.71 -4.98
N LYS A 235 -19.62 16.04 -3.69
CA LYS A 235 -18.64 15.42 -2.79
C LYS A 235 -18.93 13.95 -2.49
N LEU A 236 -20.20 13.58 -2.32
CA LEU A 236 -20.61 12.19 -2.09
C LEU A 236 -20.44 11.38 -3.38
N VAL A 237 -20.86 11.94 -4.51
CA VAL A 237 -20.68 11.33 -5.83
C VAL A 237 -19.20 11.10 -6.10
N ARG A 238 -18.35 12.13 -5.96
CA ARG A 238 -16.89 11.96 -6.07
C ARG A 238 -16.35 10.86 -5.17
N ARG A 239 -16.70 10.85 -3.88
CA ARG A 239 -16.29 9.77 -2.96
C ARG A 239 -16.72 8.36 -3.42
N ILE A 240 -17.94 8.22 -3.95
CA ILE A 240 -18.41 6.94 -4.47
C ILE A 240 -17.55 6.51 -5.65
N PHE A 241 -17.27 7.42 -6.59
CA PHE A 241 -16.46 7.14 -7.79
C PHE A 241 -14.96 6.98 -7.50
N ASP A 242 -14.39 7.76 -6.57
CA ASP A 242 -13.01 7.61 -6.10
C ASP A 242 -12.80 6.20 -5.49
N PHE A 243 -13.82 5.66 -4.82
CA PHE A 243 -13.82 4.27 -4.33
C PHE A 243 -13.96 3.22 -5.45
N LEU A 244 -14.60 3.55 -6.57
CA LEU A 244 -14.69 2.64 -7.72
C LEU A 244 -13.33 2.41 -8.36
N GLU A 245 -12.42 3.38 -8.28
CA GLU A 245 -11.17 3.44 -9.04
C GLU A 245 -9.96 3.59 -8.11
N CYS A 246 -9.86 2.76 -7.05
CA CYS A 246 -8.63 2.75 -6.23
C CYS A 246 -7.44 2.23 -7.06
N HIS A 247 -6.80 3.15 -7.76
CA HIS A 247 -5.56 2.94 -8.51
C HIS A 247 -4.33 3.22 -7.65
N ASP A 248 -4.51 3.68 -6.42
CA ASP A 248 -3.44 4.01 -5.47
C ASP A 248 -2.45 2.85 -5.34
N ALA A 249 -2.98 1.62 -5.34
CA ALA A 249 -2.17 0.44 -5.18
C ALA A 249 -1.21 0.17 -6.37
N ALA A 250 -1.52 0.67 -7.56
CA ALA A 250 -0.58 0.68 -8.69
C ALA A 250 0.55 1.71 -8.47
N ASP A 251 0.26 2.80 -7.79
CA ASP A 251 1.19 3.90 -7.54
C ASP A 251 2.06 3.70 -6.28
N VAL A 252 1.83 2.63 -5.52
CA VAL A 252 2.65 2.22 -4.37
C VAL A 252 4.12 2.17 -4.74
N ARG A 253 4.96 2.88 -3.98
CA ARG A 253 6.43 2.90 -4.14
C ARG A 253 7.16 2.20 -3.00
N CYS A 254 6.53 2.07 -1.84
CA CYS A 254 7.11 1.42 -0.68
C CYS A 254 6.16 0.36 -0.12
N LEU A 255 6.69 -0.85 0.05
CA LEU A 255 6.05 -1.94 0.80
C LEU A 255 6.72 -2.04 2.17
N ILE A 256 5.97 -1.89 3.24
CA ILE A 256 6.44 -2.05 4.62
C ILE A 256 5.87 -3.34 5.15
N VAL A 257 6.70 -4.16 5.79
CA VAL A 257 6.27 -5.41 6.40
C VAL A 257 6.85 -5.51 7.80
N CYS A 258 5.97 -5.46 8.79
CA CYS A 258 6.33 -5.44 10.21
C CYS A 258 5.71 -6.61 10.99
N HIS A 259 6.27 -6.90 12.17
CA HIS A 259 5.69 -7.79 13.19
C HIS A 259 5.46 -9.23 12.72
N TRP A 260 6.51 -9.86 12.20
CA TRP A 260 6.47 -11.29 11.89
C TRP A 260 6.34 -12.14 13.17
N PRO A 261 5.54 -13.21 13.14
CA PRO A 261 5.51 -14.16 14.25
C PRO A 261 6.89 -14.74 14.52
N ALA A 262 7.24 -14.89 15.80
CA ALA A 262 8.46 -15.58 16.19
C ALA A 262 8.50 -17.00 15.61
N GLY A 263 9.68 -17.46 15.18
CA GLY A 263 9.85 -18.80 14.60
C GLY A 263 9.47 -18.90 13.11
N THR A 264 9.04 -17.80 12.47
CA THR A 264 8.75 -17.83 11.02
C THR A 264 10.01 -18.09 10.21
N HIS A 265 9.96 -19.10 9.34
CA HIS A 265 11.07 -19.41 8.44
C HIS A 265 11.26 -18.32 7.39
N VAL A 266 12.51 -17.96 7.08
CA VAL A 266 12.80 -16.87 6.11
C VAL A 266 12.20 -17.11 4.72
N ASP A 267 12.08 -18.38 4.30
CA ASP A 267 11.46 -18.72 3.02
C ASP A 267 9.96 -18.31 2.98
N VAL A 268 9.24 -18.43 4.09
CA VAL A 268 7.82 -18.02 4.21
C VAL A 268 7.71 -16.50 4.15
N VAL A 269 8.56 -15.79 4.91
CA VAL A 269 8.67 -14.32 4.87
C VAL A 269 8.90 -13.84 3.43
N ARG A 270 9.86 -14.47 2.73
CA ARG A 270 10.17 -14.16 1.34
C ARG A 270 8.99 -14.40 0.41
N GLU A 271 8.31 -15.54 0.54
CA GLU A 271 7.15 -15.86 -0.30
C GLU A 271 6.02 -14.84 -0.14
N ILE A 272 5.75 -14.41 1.09
CA ILE A 272 4.75 -13.38 1.37
C ILE A 272 5.16 -12.04 0.76
N VAL A 273 6.41 -11.58 0.99
CA VAL A 273 6.92 -10.33 0.41
C VAL A 273 6.82 -10.36 -1.12
N LEU A 274 7.26 -11.45 -1.74
CA LEU A 274 7.22 -11.59 -3.20
C LEU A 274 5.79 -11.68 -3.73
N SER A 275 4.88 -12.38 -3.04
CA SER A 275 3.45 -12.43 -3.40
C SER A 275 2.84 -11.03 -3.43
N HIS A 276 3.12 -10.20 -2.43
CA HIS A 276 2.62 -8.82 -2.39
C HIS A 276 3.24 -7.93 -3.46
N ILE A 277 4.51 -8.12 -3.78
CA ILE A 277 5.14 -7.45 -4.93
C ILE A 277 4.44 -7.86 -6.23
N ASP A 278 4.14 -9.15 -6.41
CA ASP A 278 3.49 -9.68 -7.61
C ASP A 278 2.03 -9.12 -7.71
N ILE A 279 1.31 -9.00 -6.60
CA ILE A 279 -0.02 -8.33 -6.53
C ILE A 279 0.08 -6.86 -6.95
N LEU A 280 1.04 -6.10 -6.41
CA LEU A 280 1.23 -4.69 -6.74
C LEU A 280 1.64 -4.49 -8.20
N GLN A 281 2.40 -5.42 -8.78
CA GLN A 281 2.71 -5.42 -10.21
C GLN A 281 1.49 -5.69 -11.09
N ALA A 282 0.60 -6.59 -10.67
CA ALA A 282 -0.63 -6.87 -11.38
C ALA A 282 -1.51 -5.60 -11.47
N TRP A 283 -1.63 -4.82 -10.39
CA TRP A 283 -2.32 -3.53 -10.44
C TRP A 283 -1.65 -2.53 -11.40
N ARG A 284 -0.31 -2.46 -11.39
CA ARG A 284 0.42 -1.60 -12.36
C ARG A 284 0.17 -2.00 -13.80
N ALA A 285 0.05 -3.29 -14.08
CA ALA A 285 -0.24 -3.78 -15.42
C ALA A 285 -1.62 -3.34 -15.91
N LEU A 286 -2.63 -3.29 -15.02
CA LEU A 286 -3.98 -2.83 -15.33
C LEU A 286 -4.05 -1.33 -15.68
N LYS A 287 -3.14 -0.50 -15.15
CA LYS A 287 -3.07 0.95 -15.45
C LYS A 287 -2.52 1.25 -16.86
N LYS A 288 -1.88 0.28 -17.52
CA LYS A 288 -1.11 0.50 -18.76
C LYS A 288 -1.88 0.58 -20.10
N PRO A 289 -3.18 0.27 -20.27
CA PRO A 289 -3.73 0.07 -21.61
C PRO A 289 -4.00 1.35 -22.44
N GLU A 290 -4.03 2.55 -21.86
CA GLU A 290 -4.51 3.74 -22.60
C GLU A 290 -3.42 4.74 -23.03
N ALA A 291 -2.29 4.82 -22.33
CA ALA A 291 -1.24 5.80 -22.67
C ALA A 291 -0.44 5.42 -23.94
N GLU A 292 -0.37 4.13 -24.29
CA GLU A 292 0.41 3.67 -25.46
C GLU A 292 -0.39 3.70 -26.78
N SER A 293 -1.72 3.93 -26.76
CA SER A 293 -2.54 4.07 -27.97
C SER A 293 -2.68 5.52 -28.46
N ALA A 294 -2.52 6.52 -27.58
CA ALA A 294 -2.59 7.93 -27.93
C ALA A 294 -1.26 8.50 -28.49
N ALA A 295 -0.11 7.92 -28.13
CA ALA A 295 1.21 8.44 -28.51
C ALA A 295 1.71 7.98 -29.91
N LYS A 296 0.81 7.56 -30.81
CA LYS A 296 1.15 7.15 -32.19
C LYS A 296 0.66 8.10 -33.27
N LYS A 297 0.19 9.30 -32.92
CA LYS A 297 -0.03 10.39 -33.87
C LYS A 297 0.80 11.59 -33.46
N ASP A 298 1.56 12.07 -34.44
CA ASP A 298 2.22 13.36 -34.50
C ASP A 298 3.44 13.51 -33.55
N ASP A 299 4.64 13.28 -34.07
CA ASP A 299 5.37 14.41 -34.65
C ASP A 299 6.69 14.03 -35.33
N LYS A 300 6.89 14.76 -36.42
CA LYS A 300 8.09 14.93 -37.20
C LYS A 300 8.68 16.28 -36.79
N ASP A 301 10.01 16.38 -36.84
CA ASP A 301 10.82 17.60 -36.85
C ASP A 301 11.32 18.18 -35.49
N ASP A 302 12.65 18.02 -35.35
CA ASP A 302 13.71 18.96 -34.92
C ASP A 302 13.91 19.45 -33.47
N ALA A 303 15.08 19.04 -32.93
CA ALA A 303 16.18 19.81 -32.29
C ALA A 303 15.84 20.84 -31.17
N ASP A 304 16.60 21.07 -30.10
CA ASP A 304 18.00 20.86 -29.75
C ASP A 304 18.08 21.21 -28.24
N SER A 305 18.83 20.48 -27.39
CA SER A 305 19.35 20.95 -26.08
C SER A 305 20.04 19.86 -25.24
N PRO A 306 20.94 20.25 -24.31
CA PRO A 306 22.23 19.61 -24.13
C PRO A 306 22.31 18.57 -23.00
N ALA A 307 23.44 17.87 -23.01
CA ALA A 307 23.84 16.78 -22.14
C ALA A 307 24.09 17.21 -20.68
N ASP A 308 23.59 16.42 -19.75
CA ASP A 308 24.07 16.35 -18.36
C ASP A 308 24.64 14.94 -18.10
N ASP A 309 25.90 14.92 -17.67
CA ASP A 309 26.74 13.78 -17.28
C ASP A 309 26.17 13.08 -16.04
N ASP A 310 25.81 11.80 -16.08
CA ASP A 310 26.64 10.60 -15.89
C ASP A 310 27.28 10.45 -14.49
N GLU A 311 26.57 9.78 -13.58
CA GLU A 311 27.16 9.01 -12.49
C GLU A 311 26.75 7.53 -12.60
N SER A 312 27.64 6.73 -13.19
CA SER A 312 27.55 5.28 -13.27
C SER A 312 28.05 4.63 -11.97
N ASN A 313 27.14 4.08 -11.17
CA ASN A 313 27.49 3.19 -10.06
C ASN A 313 27.72 1.77 -10.60
N LYS A 314 29.01 1.40 -10.76
CA LYS A 314 29.48 0.04 -11.11
C LYS A 314 29.69 -0.76 -9.83
N ASP A 315 28.69 -1.56 -9.45
CA ASP A 315 28.90 -2.71 -8.57
C ASP A 315 28.97 -3.96 -9.46
N ASP A 316 30.20 -4.28 -9.88
CA ASP A 316 30.57 -5.54 -10.54
C ASP A 316 30.86 -6.60 -9.46
N GLU A 317 29.92 -7.53 -9.25
CA GLU A 317 30.26 -8.87 -8.75
C GLU A 317 30.72 -9.71 -9.96
N LYS A 318 32.04 -9.90 -10.06
CA LYS A 318 32.69 -10.87 -10.95
C LYS A 318 32.27 -12.29 -10.56
N ASP A 319 31.52 -12.95 -11.44
CA ASP A 319 31.56 -14.41 -11.60
C ASP A 319 32.35 -14.66 -12.89
N GLU A 320 33.54 -15.24 -12.77
CA GLU A 320 34.42 -15.60 -13.88
C GLU A 320 33.94 -16.88 -14.58
N ALA A 321 33.91 -16.85 -15.92
CA ALA A 321 34.35 -17.92 -16.81
C ALA A 321 34.48 -17.37 -18.25
N GLU A 322 35.63 -17.67 -18.85
CA GLU A 322 36.14 -17.36 -20.21
C GLU A 322 35.13 -17.64 -21.35
N GLU A 323 35.16 -17.04 -22.55
CA GLU A 323 36.29 -17.00 -23.50
C GLU A 323 36.02 -16.01 -24.68
N ASN A 324 37.10 -15.68 -25.41
CA ASN A 324 37.32 -14.64 -26.41
C ASN A 324 36.43 -14.58 -27.68
N SER A 325 36.16 -13.36 -28.17
CA SER A 325 36.50 -12.91 -29.55
C SER A 325 36.13 -11.42 -29.78
N PRO A 326 36.92 -10.65 -30.57
CA PRO A 326 36.59 -9.28 -30.93
C PRO A 326 35.91 -9.21 -32.31
N ALA A 327 34.81 -8.47 -32.41
CA ALA A 327 34.32 -7.97 -33.69
C ALA A 327 33.68 -6.60 -33.50
N GLU A 328 34.35 -5.60 -34.07
CA GLU A 328 33.86 -4.25 -34.29
C GLU A 328 32.59 -4.28 -35.15
N GLY A 329 31.58 -3.49 -34.77
CA GLY A 329 30.37 -3.35 -35.55
C GLY A 329 29.44 -2.31 -34.92
N GLY A 330 29.40 -1.12 -35.51
CA GLY A 330 28.68 0.04 -35.03
C GLY A 330 27.23 -0.23 -34.61
N SER A 331 26.92 0.06 -33.34
CA SER A 331 25.58 -0.09 -32.80
C SER A 331 24.86 1.25 -32.77
N LYS A 332 23.87 1.36 -33.67
CA LYS A 332 22.83 2.40 -33.66
C LYS A 332 22.29 2.59 -32.24
N LYS A 333 22.45 3.80 -31.71
CA LYS A 333 21.97 4.27 -30.41
C LYS A 333 20.43 4.27 -30.42
N ARG A 334 19.83 3.10 -30.20
CA ARG A 334 18.40 2.94 -29.92
C ARG A 334 18.14 3.68 -28.62
N SER A 335 17.40 4.79 -28.67
CA SER A 335 16.89 5.49 -27.51
C SER A 335 16.06 4.51 -26.69
N LYS A 336 16.69 3.90 -25.69
CA LYS A 336 15.99 3.17 -24.63
C LYS A 336 15.18 4.23 -23.91
N ASN A 337 13.91 4.35 -24.29
CA ASN A 337 12.90 4.96 -23.47
C ASN A 337 12.94 4.19 -22.15
N LYS A 338 13.70 4.71 -21.19
CA LYS A 338 14.00 4.09 -19.91
C LYS A 338 12.72 4.23 -19.13
N GLN A 339 11.73 3.40 -19.46
CA GLN A 339 10.49 3.26 -18.73
C GLN A 339 10.97 2.93 -17.31
N ILE A 340 10.97 3.94 -16.45
CA ILE A 340 11.44 3.85 -15.08
C ILE A 340 10.44 2.89 -14.46
N SER A 341 10.76 1.59 -14.50
CA SER A 341 9.98 0.56 -13.83
C SER A 341 9.84 1.05 -12.41
N ALA A 342 8.61 1.43 -12.01
CA ALA A 342 8.34 2.11 -10.76
C ALA A 342 9.12 1.40 -9.65
N LEU A 343 10.13 2.08 -9.13
CA LEU A 343 11.05 1.50 -8.18
C LEU A 343 10.25 1.16 -6.93
N GLN A 344 10.22 -0.12 -6.57
CA GLN A 344 9.50 -0.59 -5.41
C GLN A 344 10.51 -0.89 -4.30
N TRP A 345 10.42 -0.14 -3.21
CA TRP A 345 11.18 -0.38 -2.00
C TRP A 345 10.44 -1.33 -1.07
N VAL A 346 11.20 -2.08 -0.28
CA VAL A 346 10.67 -2.97 0.75
C VAL A 346 11.40 -2.70 2.07
N LEU A 347 10.65 -2.35 3.11
CA LEU A 347 11.13 -2.28 4.48
C LEU A 347 10.62 -3.52 5.22
N LEU A 348 11.53 -4.26 5.83
CA LEU A 348 11.22 -5.54 6.45
C LEU A 348 11.78 -5.58 7.87
N ASP A 349 10.89 -5.57 8.85
CA ASP A 349 11.22 -5.93 10.24
C ASP A 349 11.59 -7.42 10.29
N THR A 350 12.57 -7.80 11.10
CA THR A 350 13.16 -9.14 11.10
C THR A 350 13.68 -9.46 12.50
N PRO A 351 13.04 -10.37 13.27
CA PRO A 351 13.56 -10.77 14.57
C PRO A 351 14.90 -11.52 14.44
N THR A 352 15.91 -11.15 15.22
CA THR A 352 17.29 -11.67 15.10
C THR A 352 17.51 -12.99 15.85
N TYR A 353 16.76 -13.22 16.92
CA TYR A 353 16.89 -14.40 17.80
C TYR A 353 16.16 -15.65 17.28
N ASN A 354 15.03 -15.47 16.60
CA ASN A 354 14.07 -16.55 16.30
C ASN A 354 13.77 -16.78 14.81
N ILE A 355 14.50 -16.17 13.89
CA ILE A 355 14.35 -16.54 12.47
C ILE A 355 15.06 -17.85 12.22
N ILE A 356 14.29 -18.82 11.76
CA ILE A 356 14.80 -20.11 11.34
C ILE A 356 15.44 -19.92 9.97
N THR A 357 16.76 -20.04 9.94
CA THR A 357 17.56 -20.15 8.74
C THR A 357 18.06 -21.59 8.57
N LYS A 358 18.64 -21.93 7.42
CA LYS A 358 19.11 -23.30 7.16
C LYS A 358 20.33 -23.64 8.01
N THR A 359 21.15 -22.64 8.33
CA THR A 359 22.34 -22.83 9.17
C THR A 359 22.13 -22.25 10.56
N SER A 360 22.14 -23.12 11.57
CA SER A 360 22.10 -22.70 12.97
C SER A 360 23.45 -22.10 13.36
N THR A 361 23.62 -20.79 13.16
CA THR A 361 24.83 -20.05 13.56
C THR A 361 24.53 -19.15 14.76
N ALA A 362 25.43 -19.11 15.75
CA ALA A 362 25.24 -18.27 16.94
C ALA A 362 25.52 -16.77 16.69
N GLN A 363 26.27 -16.42 15.63
CA GLN A 363 26.65 -15.04 15.32
C GLN A 363 25.53 -14.33 14.53
N MET A 364 25.01 -13.24 15.11
CA MET A 364 23.89 -12.47 14.52
C MET A 364 24.20 -11.93 13.12
N ASP A 365 25.42 -11.43 12.88
CA ASP A 365 25.79 -10.90 11.56
C ASP A 365 25.72 -11.98 10.46
N LYS A 366 26.18 -13.20 10.77
CA LYS A 366 26.11 -14.33 9.83
C LYS A 366 24.67 -14.75 9.55
N LYS A 367 23.82 -14.77 10.58
CA LYS A 367 22.38 -15.03 10.43
C LYS A 367 21.72 -14.00 9.53
N LEU A 368 21.97 -12.72 9.73
CA LEU A 368 21.37 -11.67 8.90
C LEU A 368 21.88 -11.72 7.45
N VAL A 369 23.16 -12.03 7.22
CA VAL A 369 23.68 -12.29 5.87
C VAL A 369 22.98 -13.48 5.21
N GLU A 370 22.71 -14.54 5.96
CA GLU A 370 21.94 -15.69 5.47
C GLU A 370 20.50 -15.32 5.13
N VAL A 371 19.83 -14.54 5.99
CA VAL A 371 18.47 -14.02 5.73
C VAL A 371 18.46 -13.18 4.46
N VAL A 372 19.39 -12.24 4.31
CA VAL A 372 19.53 -11.42 3.10
C VAL A 372 19.79 -12.28 1.87
N GLY A 373 20.66 -13.30 1.99
CA GLY A 373 20.92 -14.27 0.93
C GLY A 373 19.68 -15.04 0.51
N ALA A 374 18.90 -15.53 1.48
CA ALA A 374 17.63 -16.19 1.25
C ALA A 374 16.60 -15.26 0.61
N MET A 375 16.51 -13.98 1.01
CA MET A 375 15.62 -13.01 0.37
C MET A 375 16.00 -12.73 -1.09
N LYS A 376 17.29 -12.69 -1.42
CA LYS A 376 17.81 -12.45 -2.78
C LYS A 376 17.60 -13.63 -3.75
N ARG A 377 17.56 -14.87 -3.25
CA ARG A 377 17.51 -16.09 -4.08
C ARG A 377 16.56 -17.14 -3.50
N LEU A 378 15.77 -17.75 -4.37
CA LEU A 378 14.97 -18.92 -4.02
C LEU A 378 15.87 -20.13 -3.71
N THR A 379 15.30 -21.14 -3.04
CA THR A 379 15.95 -22.45 -2.82
C THR A 379 16.39 -23.14 -4.12
N SER A 380 15.74 -22.83 -5.25
CA SER A 380 16.11 -23.26 -6.60
C SER A 380 17.30 -22.50 -7.21
N GLY A 381 17.88 -21.52 -6.51
CA GLY A 381 18.97 -20.65 -6.97
C GLY A 381 18.52 -19.46 -7.84
N LEU A 382 17.23 -19.37 -8.18
CA LEU A 382 16.66 -18.27 -8.96
C LEU A 382 16.70 -16.95 -8.18
N ARG A 383 17.17 -15.88 -8.83
CA ARG A 383 17.16 -14.52 -8.26
C ARG A 383 15.73 -13.98 -8.18
N THR A 384 15.37 -13.40 -7.04
CA THR A 384 14.04 -12.84 -6.76
C THR A 384 13.89 -11.39 -7.24
N GLY A 385 14.98 -10.74 -7.65
CA GLY A 385 14.98 -9.32 -8.03
C GLY A 385 15.08 -8.35 -6.85
N LEU A 386 15.06 -8.85 -5.61
CA LEU A 386 15.35 -8.05 -4.41
C LEU A 386 16.85 -7.77 -4.29
N LEU A 387 17.19 -6.51 -4.07
CA LEU A 387 18.56 -6.04 -3.83
C LEU A 387 18.62 -5.42 -2.44
N ALA A 388 19.39 -6.02 -1.53
CA ALA A 388 19.62 -5.42 -0.22
C ALA A 388 20.34 -4.08 -0.37
N LYS A 389 19.85 -3.07 0.35
CA LYS A 389 20.40 -1.71 0.36
C LYS A 389 20.92 -1.33 1.74
N GLU A 390 20.25 -1.80 2.78
CA GLU A 390 20.63 -1.49 4.14
C GLU A 390 20.19 -2.60 5.07
N GLN A 391 20.99 -2.81 6.11
CA GLN A 391 20.71 -3.73 7.22
C GLN A 391 21.05 -2.98 8.49
N LEU A 392 20.04 -2.74 9.33
CA LEU A 392 20.18 -1.90 10.51
C LEU A 392 19.71 -2.66 11.75
N LEU A 393 20.61 -2.87 12.71
CA LEU A 393 20.23 -3.37 14.03
C LEU A 393 19.43 -2.29 14.76
N LEU A 394 18.39 -2.70 15.49
CA LEU A 394 17.49 -1.77 16.19
C LEU A 394 17.82 -1.59 17.68
N THR A 395 18.97 -2.09 18.12
CA THR A 395 19.53 -1.82 19.45
C THR A 395 19.78 -0.30 19.61
N PRO A 396 19.48 0.30 20.77
CA PRO A 396 19.00 -0.31 22.02
C PRO A 396 17.49 -0.51 22.14
N TYR A 397 16.70 -0.05 21.17
CA TYR A 397 15.24 -0.01 21.25
C TYR A 397 14.59 -1.39 21.15
N PHE A 398 14.96 -2.14 20.11
CA PHE A 398 14.55 -3.53 19.91
C PHE A 398 15.82 -4.39 19.81
N GLN A 399 16.26 -4.94 20.95
CA GLN A 399 17.52 -5.69 21.06
C GLN A 399 17.56 -6.90 20.14
N GLU A 400 16.40 -7.49 19.88
CA GLU A 400 16.26 -8.73 19.13
C GLU A 400 15.64 -8.52 17.74
N HIS A 401 15.76 -7.31 17.18
CA HIS A 401 15.24 -7.00 15.85
C HIS A 401 16.26 -6.27 14.99
N ALA A 402 16.14 -6.48 13.68
CA ALA A 402 16.83 -5.75 12.64
C ALA A 402 15.82 -5.27 11.60
N LEU A 403 16.06 -4.09 11.03
CA LEU A 403 15.35 -3.61 9.85
C LEU A 403 16.20 -3.89 8.61
N LEU A 404 15.61 -4.57 7.63
CA LEU A 404 16.21 -4.82 6.32
C LEU A 404 15.53 -3.94 5.27
N VAL A 405 16.32 -3.24 4.46
CA VAL A 405 15.82 -2.43 3.34
C VAL A 405 16.23 -3.07 2.03
N PHE A 406 15.25 -3.35 1.17
CA PHE A 406 15.46 -3.88 -0.16
C PHE A 406 14.93 -2.92 -1.23
N LYS A 407 15.57 -2.96 -2.38
CA LYS A 407 15.07 -2.38 -3.63
C LYS A 407 14.70 -3.51 -4.58
N TYR A 408 13.46 -3.56 -5.01
CA TYR A 408 12.99 -4.55 -5.98
C TYR A 408 13.23 -4.08 -7.42
N SER A 409 13.62 -5.02 -8.28
CA SER A 409 13.95 -4.77 -9.67
C SER A 409 13.43 -5.87 -10.59
N ALA A 410 12.28 -5.63 -11.24
CA ALA A 410 11.57 -6.60 -12.07
C ALA A 410 12.45 -7.26 -13.15
N HIS A 411 13.35 -6.51 -13.81
CA HIS A 411 14.22 -7.06 -14.85
C HIS A 411 15.29 -8.05 -14.33
N ARG A 412 15.58 -8.00 -13.02
CA ARG A 412 16.51 -8.92 -12.33
C ARG A 412 15.79 -10.12 -11.72
N ASP A 413 14.47 -10.06 -11.63
CA ASP A 413 13.65 -11.18 -11.17
C ASP A 413 13.65 -12.28 -12.24
N LYS A 414 14.28 -13.42 -11.93
CA LYS A 414 14.35 -14.57 -12.84
C LYS A 414 13.11 -15.45 -12.74
N ARG A 415 12.24 -15.24 -11.74
CA ARG A 415 10.99 -16.00 -11.56
C ARG A 415 10.00 -15.71 -12.69
N THR A 416 9.84 -14.43 -13.03
CA THR A 416 8.89 -13.95 -14.05
C THR A 416 9.27 -14.37 -15.47
N LYS A 417 10.58 -14.45 -15.78
CA LYS A 417 11.08 -14.80 -17.13
C LYS A 417 10.83 -16.25 -17.56
N LYS A 418 10.70 -17.19 -16.60
CA LYS A 418 10.50 -18.61 -16.94
C LYS A 418 9.07 -18.90 -17.42
N VAL A 419 8.09 -18.11 -17.00
CA VAL A 419 6.68 -18.30 -17.39
C VAL A 419 6.46 -17.93 -18.86
N SER A 420 7.13 -16.90 -19.37
CA SER A 420 6.89 -16.41 -20.73
C SER A 420 7.54 -17.23 -21.86
N LYS A 421 8.31 -18.29 -21.55
CA LYS A 421 9.09 -19.03 -22.56
C LYS A 421 8.63 -20.47 -22.82
N ARG A 422 7.57 -20.96 -22.19
CA ARG A 422 6.89 -22.17 -22.69
C ARG A 422 6.05 -21.75 -23.91
N LYS A 423 6.73 -21.63 -25.06
CA LYS A 423 6.05 -21.83 -26.34
C LYS A 423 5.47 -23.23 -26.27
N PHE A 424 4.16 -23.33 -26.14
CA PHE A 424 3.48 -24.60 -26.36
C PHE A 424 3.89 -25.07 -27.76
N PRO A 425 4.42 -26.29 -27.94
CA PRO A 425 4.46 -26.87 -29.26
C PRO A 425 3.02 -26.89 -29.74
N LEU A 426 2.73 -26.17 -30.82
CA LEU A 426 1.44 -26.26 -31.48
C LEU A 426 1.22 -27.73 -31.85
N PRO A 427 0.01 -28.27 -31.66
CA PRO A 427 -0.30 -29.62 -32.08
C PRO A 427 0.01 -29.76 -33.59
N PRO A 428 0.62 -30.87 -34.02
CA PRO A 428 0.91 -31.10 -35.44
C PRO A 428 -0.39 -31.00 -36.25
N GLY A 429 -0.43 -30.11 -37.25
CA GLY A 429 -1.56 -30.00 -38.20
C GLY A 429 -2.32 -28.67 -38.26
N LEU A 430 -1.80 -27.58 -37.66
CA LEU A 430 -2.46 -26.27 -37.65
C LEU A 430 -1.59 -25.13 -38.22
N GLU A 431 -0.64 -25.47 -39.08
CA GLU A 431 0.33 -24.51 -39.65
C GLU A 431 -0.11 -23.92 -41.01
N ASP A 432 -1.05 -24.56 -41.72
CA ASP A 432 -1.33 -24.24 -43.12
C ASP A 432 -2.53 -23.30 -43.38
N THR A 433 -3.37 -22.97 -42.38
CA THR A 433 -4.64 -22.27 -42.64
C THR A 433 -4.58 -20.74 -42.51
N LEU A 434 -3.44 -20.15 -42.15
CA LEU A 434 -3.31 -18.70 -41.89
C LEU A 434 -2.63 -17.90 -43.00
N GLN A 435 -2.15 -18.54 -44.08
CA GLN A 435 -1.57 -17.83 -45.24
C GLN A 435 -2.56 -17.54 -46.37
N GLU A 436 -3.80 -18.06 -46.31
CA GLU A 436 -4.74 -17.93 -47.43
C GLU A 436 -5.81 -16.83 -47.24
N VAL A 437 -6.00 -16.32 -46.02
CA VAL A 437 -6.98 -15.25 -45.73
C VAL A 437 -6.42 -13.83 -45.97
N THR A 438 -5.12 -13.68 -46.17
CA THR A 438 -4.47 -12.37 -46.42
C THR A 438 -4.31 -12.02 -47.91
N ARG A 439 -4.84 -12.84 -48.84
CA ARG A 439 -4.73 -12.59 -50.29
C ARG A 439 -6.04 -12.28 -51.02
N ALA A 440 -7.18 -12.22 -50.33
CA ALA A 440 -8.49 -12.03 -50.96
C ALA A 440 -9.32 -10.87 -50.36
N SER A 441 -8.71 -9.70 -50.14
CA SER A 441 -9.46 -8.48 -49.85
C SER A 441 -8.86 -7.26 -50.57
N GLY A 442 -9.04 -7.24 -51.88
CA GLY A 442 -8.83 -6.06 -52.70
C GLY A 442 -9.72 -6.13 -53.92
N GLU A 443 -10.96 -5.64 -53.81
CA GLU A 443 -11.75 -5.04 -54.90
C GLU A 443 -13.09 -4.51 -54.37
N SER A 444 -13.67 -3.60 -55.16
CA SER A 444 -14.34 -2.38 -54.75
C SER A 444 -15.86 -2.33 -54.96
N CYS A 445 -16.49 -1.39 -54.26
CA CYS A 445 -17.62 -0.52 -54.65
C CYS A 445 -19.04 -1.06 -54.93
N SER A 446 -19.96 -0.40 -54.21
CA SER A 446 -21.24 0.21 -54.63
C SER A 446 -22.51 -0.60 -54.84
N GLU A 447 -23.54 -0.09 -54.14
CA GLU A 447 -24.90 0.22 -54.63
C GLU A 447 -26.07 -0.71 -54.28
N ALA A 448 -27.27 -0.13 -54.41
CA ALA A 448 -28.42 -0.19 -53.53
C ALA A 448 -29.56 -1.14 -53.98
N ALA A 449 -30.67 -1.09 -53.20
CA ALA A 449 -32.03 -1.62 -53.41
C ALA A 449 -32.29 -3.05 -52.90
N ARG A 450 -33.11 -3.26 -51.86
CA ARG A 450 -34.60 -3.18 -51.80
C ARG A 450 -35.25 -4.27 -52.68
N VAL A 451 -35.95 -5.23 -52.05
CA VAL A 451 -37.29 -5.75 -52.40
C VAL A 451 -37.63 -6.99 -51.55
N GLU A 452 -38.90 -7.04 -51.14
CA GLU A 452 -39.62 -8.11 -50.44
C GLU A 452 -39.80 -9.39 -51.27
N ALA A 453 -39.92 -10.55 -50.61
CA ALA A 453 -40.89 -11.64 -50.83
C ALA A 453 -40.39 -12.87 -50.05
N ARG A 454 -41.08 -13.44 -49.04
CA ARG A 454 -42.38 -14.16 -49.02
C ARG A 454 -42.34 -15.51 -49.77
N SER A 455 -42.20 -16.60 -49.01
CA SER A 455 -42.75 -17.97 -49.28
C SER A 455 -42.28 -18.89 -48.14
N GLU A 456 -43.09 -19.22 -47.14
CA GLU A 456 -44.08 -20.33 -47.11
C GLU A 456 -43.52 -21.74 -47.35
N SER A 457 -43.54 -22.57 -46.29
CA SER A 457 -43.86 -24.00 -46.27
C SER A 457 -43.81 -24.47 -44.80
N GLN A 458 -44.90 -24.42 -44.04
CA GLN A 458 -45.93 -25.46 -43.87
C GLN A 458 -45.42 -26.89 -43.66
N SER A 459 -45.51 -27.37 -42.41
CA SER A 459 -46.22 -28.61 -42.02
C SER A 459 -46.46 -28.54 -40.50
N LYS A 460 -47.66 -28.27 -39.99
CA LYS A 460 -48.88 -29.11 -39.81
C LYS A 460 -48.68 -30.42 -39.02
N SER A 461 -48.96 -30.34 -37.72
CA SER A 461 -49.87 -31.23 -36.96
C SER A 461 -50.27 -30.47 -35.68
N GLN A 462 -51.50 -29.96 -35.53
CA GLN A 462 -52.71 -30.64 -34.99
C GLN A 462 -52.39 -31.55 -33.78
N SER A 463 -53.01 -31.44 -32.61
CA SER A 463 -54.28 -30.80 -32.23
C SER A 463 -54.51 -30.88 -30.71
N LYS A 464 -55.30 -29.93 -30.16
CA LYS A 464 -56.23 -30.03 -29.01
C LYS A 464 -55.61 -30.44 -27.65
N GLY A 465 -55.72 -29.70 -26.56
CA GLY A 465 -56.83 -28.89 -26.03
C GLY A 465 -57.04 -29.34 -24.58
N GLY A 466 -57.01 -28.43 -23.61
CA GLY A 466 -57.22 -28.79 -22.20
C GLY A 466 -56.78 -27.74 -21.20
N THR A 467 -57.75 -26.92 -20.78
CA THR A 467 -58.06 -26.49 -19.41
C THR A 467 -56.92 -26.15 -18.43
N ALA A 468 -56.99 -24.93 -17.86
CA ALA A 468 -56.25 -24.49 -16.68
C ALA A 468 -56.47 -25.41 -15.46
N PRO A 469 -55.52 -25.40 -14.50
CA PRO A 469 -55.88 -24.82 -13.21
C PRO A 469 -54.79 -23.98 -12.53
N SER A 470 -55.25 -23.37 -11.45
CA SER A 470 -54.67 -22.34 -10.60
C SER A 470 -53.46 -22.75 -9.75
N SER A 471 -52.78 -21.70 -9.27
CA SER A 471 -52.25 -21.52 -7.92
C SER A 471 -51.38 -22.63 -7.31
N THR A 472 -50.11 -22.34 -7.05
CA THR A 472 -49.53 -22.66 -5.74
C THR A 472 -48.28 -21.82 -5.44
N ASN A 473 -48.27 -21.38 -4.18
CA ASN A 473 -47.35 -20.43 -3.58
C ASN A 473 -45.92 -20.96 -3.47
N ILE A 474 -44.94 -20.08 -3.69
CA ILE A 474 -43.54 -20.28 -3.30
C ILE A 474 -43.40 -19.81 -1.83
N PRO A 475 -42.90 -20.64 -0.90
CA PRO A 475 -42.77 -20.26 0.50
C PRO A 475 -41.51 -19.42 0.73
N VAL A 476 -41.70 -18.28 1.40
CA VAL A 476 -40.63 -17.41 1.95
C VAL A 476 -40.22 -17.95 3.32
N PRO A 477 -38.92 -18.14 3.63
CA PRO A 477 -38.48 -18.55 4.96
C PRO A 477 -38.61 -17.39 5.97
N ALA A 478 -39.27 -17.67 7.10
CA ALA A 478 -39.44 -16.75 8.21
C ALA A 478 -38.20 -16.68 9.10
N PHE A 479 -37.72 -15.46 9.38
CA PHE A 479 -36.70 -15.18 10.37
C PHE A 479 -37.25 -15.39 11.79
N ARG A 480 -36.68 -16.34 12.54
CA ARG A 480 -36.90 -16.47 13.99
C ARG A 480 -36.03 -15.47 14.73
N ARG A 481 -36.64 -14.70 15.65
CA ARG A 481 -35.94 -13.96 16.72
C ARG A 481 -35.53 -14.94 17.83
N PRO A 482 -34.38 -14.77 18.49
CA PRO A 482 -34.10 -15.44 19.76
C PRO A 482 -34.68 -14.64 20.92
N ASP A 483 -35.48 -15.31 21.74
CA ASP A 483 -35.93 -14.83 23.04
C ASP A 483 -34.79 -14.81 24.07
N ALA A 484 -34.99 -13.95 25.06
CA ALA A 484 -34.07 -13.60 26.12
C ALA A 484 -34.11 -14.57 27.33
N GLY A 485 -32.94 -14.74 27.95
CA GLY A 485 -32.75 -14.93 29.40
C GLY A 485 -32.17 -16.28 29.86
N PRO A 486 -31.68 -16.41 31.11
CA PRO A 486 -31.27 -15.38 32.08
C PRO A 486 -29.86 -15.60 32.66
N ALA A 487 -29.44 -14.60 33.45
CA ALA A 487 -28.17 -14.47 34.15
C ALA A 487 -27.94 -15.50 35.28
N GLY A 488 -26.69 -15.94 35.40
CA GLY A 488 -26.14 -16.61 36.59
C GLY A 488 -24.78 -15.99 36.92
N ALA A 489 -24.65 -15.47 38.14
CA ALA A 489 -23.42 -14.91 38.71
C ALA A 489 -22.52 -16.02 39.30
N PRO A 490 -21.20 -15.82 39.43
CA PRO A 490 -20.37 -16.68 40.26
C PRO A 490 -19.98 -16.01 41.59
N ALA A 491 -19.83 -16.87 42.60
CA ALA A 491 -19.05 -16.66 43.81
C ALA A 491 -17.58 -17.02 43.55
#